data_AF-A0A831UUI8-F1
#
_entry.id   AF-A0A831UUI8-F1
#
_cell.length_a   1.000
_cell.length_b   1.000
_cell.length_c   1.000
_cell.angle_alpha   90.00
_cell.angle_beta   90.00
_cell.angle_gamma   90.00
#
_symmetry.space_group_name_H-M   'P 1'
#
loop_
_entity.id
_entity.type
_entity.pdbx_description
1 polymer ?
#
loop_
_entity_poly.entity_id
_entity_poly.type
_entity_poly.pdbx_seq_one_letter_code
_entity_poly.pdbx_strand_id
1 'polypeptide(L)'
;MREFNPRPRPSRQIYSFLSLAVLLVAVVVLGRATIKAFLREREAEEAVLMTERRLEELKENEAALIKRTAELKTPEGLEREIRRQLPVSREGEEVVVIVEEKETPPPVTAPAREKFWLRFLRFLGLR
;
A
#
# COMPACT_ATOMS: atom_id res chain seq x y z
N MET A 1 -14.05 74.78 -10.88
CA MET A 1 -12.78 74.21 -10.42
C MET A 1 -12.95 72.69 -10.42
N ARG A 2 -12.13 71.94 -11.18
CA ARG A 2 -12.19 70.47 -11.22
C ARG A 2 -11.16 69.93 -10.24
N GLU A 3 -11.64 69.33 -9.16
CA GLU A 3 -10.80 68.74 -8.13
C GLU A 3 -10.12 67.48 -8.70
N PHE A 4 -8.78 67.51 -8.74
CA PHE A 4 -7.95 66.39 -9.17
C PHE A 4 -7.82 65.44 -7.97
N ASN A 5 -8.48 64.29 -8.03
CA ASN A 5 -8.32 63.23 -7.05
C ASN A 5 -7.21 62.25 -7.51
N PRO A 6 -6.02 62.22 -6.89
CA PRO A 6 -4.95 61.31 -7.30
C PRO A 6 -5.24 59.89 -6.80
N ARG A 7 -5.45 58.95 -7.73
CA ARG A 7 -5.56 57.51 -7.40
C ARG A 7 -4.25 57.01 -6.76
N PRO A 8 -4.30 56.19 -5.69
CA PRO A 8 -3.10 55.62 -5.11
C PRO A 8 -2.49 54.62 -6.12
N ARG A 9 -1.24 54.86 -6.52
CA ARG A 9 -0.47 53.92 -7.34
C ARG A 9 -0.14 52.71 -6.47
N PRO A 10 -0.53 51.47 -6.85
CA PRO A 10 -0.11 50.31 -6.10
C PRO A 10 1.42 50.23 -6.07
N SER A 11 1.98 50.02 -4.89
CA SER A 11 3.42 49.97 -4.69
C SER A 11 4.02 48.82 -5.52
N ARG A 12 5.12 49.10 -6.23
CA ARG A 12 5.84 48.12 -7.09
C ARG A 12 6.22 46.83 -6.34
N GLN A 13 6.31 46.89 -5.01
CA GLN A 13 6.62 45.74 -4.16
C GLN A 13 5.54 44.65 -4.19
N ILE A 14 4.25 45.00 -4.33
CA ILE A 14 3.16 44.01 -4.39
C ILE A 14 3.24 43.21 -5.69
N TYR A 15 3.56 43.86 -6.80
CA TYR A 15 3.77 43.19 -8.08
C TYR A 15 5.02 42.29 -8.06
N SER A 16 6.10 42.73 -7.40
CA SER A 16 7.34 41.95 -7.30
C SER A 16 7.18 40.71 -6.41
N PHE A 17 6.39 40.79 -5.33
CA PHE A 17 6.11 39.65 -4.46
C PHE A 17 5.16 38.65 -5.14
N LEU A 18 4.13 39.16 -5.83
CA LEU A 18 3.19 38.31 -6.56
C LEU A 18 3.87 37.60 -7.74
N SER A 19 4.72 38.28 -8.49
CA SER A 19 5.50 37.65 -9.56
C SER A 19 6.47 36.60 -9.03
N LEU A 20 7.09 36.84 -7.87
CA LEU A 20 7.99 35.88 -7.22
C LEU A 20 7.23 34.64 -6.73
N ALA A 21 6.04 34.82 -6.16
CA ALA A 21 5.18 33.72 -5.73
C ALA A 21 4.72 32.85 -6.92
N VAL A 22 4.31 33.49 -8.03
CA VAL A 22 3.93 32.76 -9.26
C VAL A 22 5.11 32.00 -9.84
N LEU A 23 6.31 32.59 -9.85
CA LEU A 23 7.53 31.93 -10.30
C LEU A 23 7.87 30.73 -9.41
N LEU A 24 7.76 30.86 -8.09
CA LEU A 24 7.99 29.76 -7.14
C LEU A 24 7.03 28.60 -7.40
N VAL A 25 5.74 28.89 -7.61
CA VAL A 25 4.73 27.87 -7.93
C VAL A 25 5.04 27.20 -9.26
N ALA A 26 5.42 27.95 -10.29
CA ALA A 26 5.79 27.39 -11.59
C ALA A 26 6.99 26.43 -11.48
N VAL A 27 8.02 26.80 -10.72
CA VAL A 27 9.20 25.95 -10.46
C VAL A 27 8.79 24.67 -9.72
N VAL A 28 7.92 24.75 -8.72
CA VAL A 28 7.44 23.57 -7.98
C VAL A 28 6.60 22.64 -8.86
N VAL A 29 5.77 23.18 -9.75
CA VAL A 29 4.94 22.38 -10.68
C VAL A 29 5.83 21.67 -11.70
N LEU A 30 6.78 22.38 -12.29
CA LEU A 30 7.74 21.81 -13.25
C LEU A 30 8.62 20.76 -12.59
N GLY A 31 9.12 21.02 -11.38
CA GLY A 31 9.90 20.04 -10.62
C GLY A 31 9.12 18.75 -10.35
N ARG A 32 7.82 18.84 -10.04
CA ARG A 32 6.96 17.65 -9.85
C ARG A 32 6.72 16.86 -11.13
N ALA A 33 6.56 17.54 -12.27
CA ALA A 33 6.35 16.86 -13.54
C ALA A 33 7.56 15.98 -13.89
N THR A 34 8.78 16.52 -13.70
CA THR A 34 10.03 15.80 -13.98
C THR A 34 10.25 14.64 -13.01
N ILE A 35 10.01 14.84 -11.70
CA ILE A 35 10.18 13.79 -10.69
C ILE A 35 9.21 12.63 -10.91
N LYS A 36 7.94 12.90 -11.23
CA LYS A 36 6.94 11.85 -11.52
C LYS A 36 7.27 11.08 -12.80
N ALA A 37 7.78 11.75 -13.83
CA ALA A 37 8.19 11.10 -15.06
C ALA A 37 9.35 10.12 -14.80
N PHE A 38 10.32 10.52 -13.98
CA PHE A 38 11.48 9.69 -13.65
C PHE A 38 11.12 8.48 -12.75
N LEU A 39 10.19 8.65 -11.81
CA LEU A 39 9.73 7.55 -10.94
C LEU A 39 8.94 6.48 -11.71
N ARG A 40 8.21 6.86 -12.76
CA ARG A 40 7.39 5.94 -13.55
C ARG A 40 8.18 4.89 -14.32
N GLU A 41 9.41 5.18 -14.72
CA GLU A 41 10.23 4.19 -15.43
C GLU A 41 10.71 3.06 -14.51
N ARG A 42 11.00 3.35 -13.24
CA ARG A 42 11.47 2.34 -12.28
C ARG A 42 10.31 1.50 -11.70
N GLU A 43 9.16 2.13 -11.47
CA GLU A 43 7.95 1.43 -11.01
C GLU A 43 7.43 0.42 -12.03
N ALA A 44 7.61 0.68 -13.34
CA ALA A 44 7.20 -0.25 -14.39
C ALA A 44 8.02 -1.55 -14.37
N GLU A 45 9.33 -1.47 -14.12
CA GLU A 45 10.22 -2.63 -14.06
C GLU A 45 9.91 -3.52 -12.84
N GLU A 46 9.68 -2.91 -11.67
CA GLU A 46 9.26 -3.63 -10.46
C GLU A 46 7.86 -4.25 -10.62
N ALA A 47 6.94 -3.56 -11.30
CA ALA A 47 5.60 -4.08 -11.56
C ALA A 47 5.63 -5.32 -12.46
N VAL A 48 6.49 -5.37 -13.48
CA VAL A 48 6.66 -6.55 -14.34
C VAL A 48 7.16 -7.74 -13.52
N LEU A 49 8.24 -7.57 -12.74
CA LEU A 49 8.79 -8.62 -11.89
C LEU A 49 7.79 -9.15 -10.86
N MET A 50 7.01 -8.27 -10.24
CA MET A 50 5.96 -8.67 -9.28
C MET A 50 4.82 -9.42 -9.96
N THR A 51 4.50 -9.06 -11.21
CA THR A 51 3.44 -9.73 -11.98
C THR A 51 3.89 -11.11 -12.44
N GLU A 52 5.14 -11.24 -12.88
CA GLU A 52 5.73 -12.54 -13.27
C GLU A 52 5.78 -13.52 -12.09
N ARG A 53 6.26 -13.07 -10.92
CA ARG A 53 6.28 -13.91 -9.70
C ARG A 53 4.88 -14.38 -9.30
N ARG A 54 3.89 -13.49 -9.33
CA ARG A 54 2.50 -13.87 -9.05
C ARG A 54 2.00 -14.91 -10.05
N LEU A 55 2.36 -14.78 -11.33
CA LEU A 55 1.96 -15.71 -12.36
C LEU A 55 2.57 -17.10 -12.12
N GLU A 56 3.83 -17.17 -11.70
CA GLU A 56 4.48 -18.42 -11.30
C GLU A 56 3.81 -19.05 -10.07
N GLU A 57 3.59 -18.29 -9.00
CA GLU A 57 2.88 -18.75 -7.81
C GLU A 57 1.47 -19.29 -8.14
N LEU A 58 0.72 -18.60 -9.00
CA LEU A 58 -0.61 -19.03 -9.42
C LEU A 58 -0.56 -20.35 -10.21
N LYS A 59 0.42 -20.52 -11.11
CA LYS A 59 0.60 -21.78 -11.85
C LYS A 59 0.97 -22.95 -10.96
N GLU A 60 1.85 -22.74 -9.98
CA GLU A 60 2.21 -23.77 -9.01
C GLU A 60 1.01 -24.19 -8.16
N ASN A 61 0.24 -23.21 -7.69
CA ASN A 61 -0.98 -23.45 -6.92
C ASN A 61 -2.03 -24.18 -7.75
N GLU A 62 -2.23 -23.80 -9.01
CA GLU A 62 -3.15 -24.48 -9.93
C GLU A 62 -2.73 -25.95 -10.11
N ALA A 63 -1.45 -26.21 -10.40
CA ALA A 63 -0.94 -27.57 -10.56
C ALA A 63 -1.12 -28.41 -9.27
N ALA A 64 -0.87 -27.82 -8.10
CA ALA A 64 -1.07 -28.48 -6.82
C ALA A 64 -2.55 -28.79 -6.54
N LEU A 65 -3.46 -27.87 -6.87
CA LEU A 65 -4.90 -28.05 -6.71
C LEU A 65 -5.44 -29.11 -7.69
N ILE A 66 -4.96 -29.15 -8.93
CA ILE A 66 -5.32 -30.19 -9.89
C ILE A 66 -4.89 -31.57 -9.38
N LYS A 67 -3.67 -31.71 -8.83
CA LYS A 67 -3.22 -32.96 -8.23
C LYS A 67 -4.07 -33.36 -7.03
N ARG A 68 -4.33 -32.44 -6.10
CA ARG A 68 -5.18 -32.72 -4.92
C ARG A 68 -6.60 -33.12 -5.31
N THR A 69 -7.20 -32.44 -6.28
CA THR A 69 -8.54 -32.78 -6.77
C THR A 69 -8.57 -34.12 -7.49
N ALA A 70 -7.51 -34.48 -8.21
CA ALA A 70 -7.37 -35.82 -8.80
C ALA A 70 -7.25 -36.91 -7.72
N GLU A 71 -6.46 -36.67 -6.67
CA GLU A 71 -6.31 -37.58 -5.53
C GLU A 71 -7.64 -37.75 -4.77
N LEU A 72 -8.35 -36.67 -4.48
CA LEU A 72 -9.66 -36.68 -3.79
C LEU A 72 -10.76 -37.44 -4.56
N LYS A 73 -10.67 -37.50 -5.89
CA LYS A 73 -11.62 -38.26 -6.72
C LYS A 73 -11.42 -39.77 -6.64
N THR A 74 -10.28 -40.23 -6.11
CA THR A 74 -10.03 -41.66 -5.90
C THR A 74 -10.69 -42.15 -4.61
N PRO A 75 -11.19 -43.39 -4.55
CA PRO A 75 -11.80 -43.94 -3.34
C PRO A 75 -10.84 -43.94 -2.14
N GLU A 76 -9.55 -44.21 -2.37
CA GLU A 76 -8.50 -44.16 -1.33
C GLU A 76 -8.16 -42.73 -0.86
N GLY A 77 -8.30 -41.72 -1.74
CA GLY A 77 -8.09 -40.32 -1.39
C GLY A 77 -9.26 -39.75 -0.59
N LEU A 78 -10.49 -40.15 -0.93
CA LEU A 78 -11.69 -39.79 -0.19
C LEU A 78 -11.67 -40.36 1.24
N GLU A 79 -11.31 -41.64 1.41
CA GLU A 79 -11.22 -42.27 2.73
C GLU A 79 -10.15 -41.62 3.62
N ARG A 80 -8.99 -41.26 3.03
CA ARG A 80 -7.92 -40.55 3.75
C ARG A 80 -8.36 -39.15 4.20
N GLU A 81 -9.04 -38.39 3.36
CA GLU A 81 -9.49 -37.04 3.72
C GLU A 81 -10.60 -37.09 4.78
N ILE A 82 -11.52 -38.07 4.68
CA ILE A 82 -12.55 -38.33 5.71
C ILE A 82 -11.89 -38.62 7.06
N ARG A 83 -10.88 -39.51 7.12
CA ARG A 83 -10.15 -39.83 8.36
C ARG A 83 -9.37 -38.63 8.92
N ARG A 84 -8.98 -37.68 8.08
CA ARG A 84 -8.24 -36.47 8.48
C ARG A 84 -9.17 -35.38 9.04
N GLN A 85 -10.34 -35.20 8.42
CA GLN A 85 -11.28 -34.13 8.78
C GLN A 85 -12.22 -34.53 9.91
N LEU A 86 -12.60 -35.81 9.97
CA LEU A 86 -13.41 -36.34 11.04
C LEU A 86 -12.46 -37.08 11.99
N PRO A 87 -12.39 -36.71 13.27
CA PRO A 87 -11.71 -37.49 14.30
C PRO A 87 -12.52 -38.76 14.59
N VAL A 88 -12.68 -39.62 13.58
CA VAL A 88 -13.34 -40.91 13.74
C VAL A 88 -12.27 -41.88 14.19
N SER A 89 -12.08 -41.98 15.51
CA SER A 89 -11.49 -43.20 16.06
C SER A 89 -12.51 -44.33 15.96
N ARG A 90 -12.03 -45.58 15.98
CA ARG A 90 -12.90 -46.75 16.11
C ARG A 90 -13.69 -46.65 17.43
N GLU A 91 -14.83 -47.33 17.50
CA GLU A 91 -15.64 -47.38 18.73
C GLU A 91 -14.74 -47.78 19.92
N GLY A 92 -14.50 -46.83 20.86
CA GLY A 92 -13.78 -47.09 22.11
C GLY A 92 -12.58 -46.19 22.46
N GLU A 93 -12.26 -45.14 21.71
CA GLU A 93 -11.11 -44.25 22.03
C GLU A 93 -11.55 -42.81 22.38
N GLU A 94 -11.05 -42.28 23.50
CA GLU A 94 -11.43 -40.98 24.07
C GLU A 94 -10.44 -39.88 23.61
N VAL A 95 -10.94 -38.82 22.97
CA VAL A 95 -10.12 -37.71 22.43
C VAL A 95 -10.11 -36.55 23.43
N VAL A 96 -8.93 -36.24 24.00
CA VAL A 96 -8.74 -35.08 24.88
C VAL A 96 -8.26 -33.88 24.07
N VAL A 97 -9.08 -32.84 23.99
CA VAL A 97 -8.72 -31.56 23.36
C VAL A 97 -8.19 -30.61 24.43
N ILE A 98 -6.89 -30.34 24.41
CA ILE A 98 -6.26 -29.33 25.28
C ILE A 98 -6.28 -28.00 24.53
N VAL A 99 -6.99 -27.02 25.07
CA VAL A 99 -7.02 -25.65 24.56
C VAL A 99 -6.08 -24.81 25.43
N GLU A 100 -5.00 -24.30 24.85
CA GLU A 100 -4.12 -23.33 25.51
C GLU A 100 -4.75 -21.93 25.43
N GLU A 101 -4.79 -21.24 26.58
CA GLU A 101 -5.36 -19.90 26.70
C GLU A 101 -4.40 -18.87 26.11
N LYS A 102 -4.89 -18.12 25.12
CA LYS A 102 -4.10 -17.15 24.36
C LYS A 102 -3.88 -15.90 25.18
N GLU A 103 -2.65 -15.65 25.61
CA GLU A 103 -2.25 -14.41 26.27
C GLU A 103 -2.61 -13.17 25.42
N THR A 104 -3.35 -12.24 26.01
CA THR A 104 -3.68 -10.94 25.43
C THR A 104 -2.43 -10.08 25.28
N PRO A 105 -2.08 -9.60 24.07
CA PRO A 105 -0.94 -8.71 23.90
C PRO A 105 -1.21 -7.32 24.52
N PRO A 106 -0.18 -6.65 25.08
CA PRO A 106 -0.33 -5.35 25.72
C PRO A 106 -0.71 -4.25 24.71
N PRO A 107 -1.39 -3.18 25.16
CA PRO A 107 -1.81 -2.08 24.30
C PRO A 107 -0.59 -1.33 23.77
N VAL A 108 -0.48 -1.27 22.44
CA VAL A 108 0.55 -0.49 21.74
C VAL A 108 0.22 1.00 21.90
N THR A 109 1.02 1.70 22.71
CA THR A 109 1.01 3.15 22.85
C THR A 109 1.39 3.79 21.52
N ALA A 110 0.49 4.59 20.94
CA ALA A 110 0.73 5.27 19.67
C ALA A 110 1.80 6.37 19.79
N PRO A 111 2.85 6.40 18.94
CA PRO A 111 3.75 7.53 18.88
C PRO A 111 3.41 8.52 17.75
N ALA A 112 3.68 9.78 18.09
CA ALA A 112 4.25 10.83 17.24
C ALA A 112 3.28 11.86 16.61
N ARG A 113 3.32 13.06 17.22
CA ARG A 113 2.79 14.33 16.69
C ARG A 113 3.77 15.03 15.73
N GLU A 114 4.51 14.29 14.91
CA GLU A 114 5.49 14.86 13.95
C GLU A 114 5.28 14.41 12.50
N LYS A 115 4.02 14.25 12.07
CA LYS A 115 3.71 13.74 10.71
C LYS A 115 3.24 14.81 9.73
N PHE A 116 3.12 16.07 10.12
CA PHE A 116 2.56 17.10 9.24
C PHE A 116 3.63 17.87 8.45
N TRP A 117 4.67 18.37 9.13
CA TRP A 117 5.79 19.04 8.48
C TRP A 117 6.64 18.09 7.65
N LEU A 118 6.89 16.87 8.14
CA LEU A 118 7.55 15.83 7.35
C LEU A 118 6.75 15.46 6.09
N ARG A 119 5.41 15.47 6.13
CA ARG A 119 4.58 15.25 4.92
C ARG A 119 4.61 16.42 3.95
N PHE A 120 4.70 17.65 4.45
CA PHE A 120 4.83 18.85 3.64
C PHE A 120 6.21 18.94 2.96
N LEU A 121 7.29 18.65 3.68
CA LEU A 121 8.65 18.57 3.14
C LEU A 121 8.81 17.42 2.15
N ARG A 122 8.24 16.24 2.46
CA ARG A 122 8.18 15.11 1.53
C ARG A 122 7.37 15.42 0.27
N PHE A 123 6.32 16.23 0.40
CA PHE A 123 5.56 16.71 -0.75
C PHE A 123 6.42 17.65 -1.61
N LEU A 124 7.23 18.53 -1.01
CA LEU A 124 8.14 19.47 -1.69
C LEU A 124 9.39 18.81 -2.31
N GLY A 125 9.63 17.51 -2.08
CA GLY A 125 10.69 16.74 -2.73
C GLY A 125 12.10 16.91 -2.14
N LEU A 126 12.23 17.60 -0.99
CA LEU A 126 13.42 17.48 -0.16
C LEU A 126 13.20 16.31 0.80
N ARG A 127 14.06 15.29 0.66
CA ARG A 127 14.07 14.10 1.52
C ARG A 127 14.69 14.41 2.87
#